data_AF-C4JRM9-F1
#
_entry.id   AF-C4JRM9-F1
#
_cell.length_a   1.000
_cell.length_b   1.000
_cell.length_c   1.000
_cell.angle_alpha   90.00
_cell.angle_beta   90.00
_cell.angle_gamma   90.00
#
_symmetry.space_group_name_H-M   'P 1'
#
loop_
_entity.id
_entity.type
_entity.pdbx_description
1 polymer ?
#
loop_
_entity_poly.entity_id
_entity_poly.type
_entity_poly.pdbx_seq_one_letter_code
_entity_poly.pdbx_strand_id
1 'polypeptide(L)'
;MQFALPPRKSSHPPLYSRPSQSSALRRRQLKTAAVLGFVVISILLFISHLFSSGSQSTSVAGGPKVVLVTVLDEQSLSDGYIQRIKQNREDYAKRHGYLNFFASTSEYVPVLNDAPRSWASIPAVRHAMTLYPGSTYFFHLSPHALIMNPTLPLTSHVLDYKKLDSLMIKDIPVVPPDSVIKNVQPPGRKGRRFDHHPRWREFMPR
;
A
#
# COMPACT_ATOMS: atom_id res chain seq x y z
N MET A 1 56.25 -2.45 84.79
CA MET A 1 55.05 -2.95 84.07
C MET A 1 54.07 -1.80 83.98
N GLN A 2 53.90 -1.22 82.80
CA GLN A 2 53.06 -0.03 82.60
C GLN A 2 51.62 -0.50 82.30
N PHE A 3 50.73 -0.27 83.26
CA PHE A 3 49.32 -0.66 83.19
C PHE A 3 48.56 0.32 82.27
N ALA A 4 48.06 -0.16 81.14
CA ALA A 4 47.21 0.63 80.25
C ALA A 4 45.77 0.67 80.81
N LEU A 5 45.25 1.86 81.08
CA LEU A 5 43.85 2.04 81.48
C LEU A 5 42.93 2.01 80.24
N PRO A 6 41.76 1.36 80.31
CA PRO A 6 40.82 1.31 79.20
C PRO A 6 40.13 2.67 78.97
N PRO A 7 39.77 3.01 77.71
CA PRO A 7 39.15 4.28 77.38
C PRO A 7 37.75 4.40 78.00
N ARG A 8 37.45 5.54 78.62
CA ARG A 8 36.13 5.85 79.19
C ARG A 8 35.10 6.06 78.08
N LYS A 9 33.95 5.37 78.18
CA LYS A 9 32.75 5.62 77.37
C LYS A 9 32.25 7.05 77.58
N SER A 10 32.07 7.82 76.50
CA SER A 10 31.40 9.12 76.56
C SER A 10 29.89 8.93 76.68
N SER A 11 29.31 9.60 77.68
CA SER A 11 27.88 9.65 77.94
C SER A 11 27.26 10.80 77.16
N HIS A 12 26.89 10.56 75.91
CA HIS A 12 26.00 11.46 75.16
C HIS A 12 24.66 10.74 74.97
N PRO A 13 23.53 11.29 75.45
CA PRO A 13 22.23 10.69 75.19
C PRO A 13 21.87 10.79 73.69
N PRO A 14 21.22 9.79 73.09
CA PRO A 14 20.82 9.87 71.69
C PRO A 14 19.74 10.94 71.52
N LEU A 15 19.92 11.79 70.52
CA LEU A 15 18.89 12.75 70.08
C LEU A 15 17.70 11.95 69.52
N TYR A 16 16.56 11.98 70.20
CA TYR A 16 15.32 11.44 69.66
C TYR A 16 14.91 12.25 68.42
N SER A 17 14.97 11.63 67.23
CA SER A 17 14.48 12.21 65.99
C SER A 17 12.94 12.26 66.01
N ARG A 18 12.38 13.46 66.10
CA ARG A 18 10.93 13.71 66.01
C ARG A 18 10.44 13.38 64.58
N PRO A 19 9.47 12.47 64.39
CA PRO A 19 8.99 12.14 63.05
C PRO A 19 8.29 13.35 62.40
N SER A 20 8.75 13.75 61.22
CA SER A 20 8.19 14.86 60.46
C SER A 20 6.87 14.45 59.79
N GLN A 21 5.77 15.03 60.26
CA GLN A 21 4.41 14.79 59.73
C GLN A 21 4.22 15.31 58.29
N SER A 22 5.18 16.05 57.73
CA SER A 22 5.14 16.60 56.36
C SER A 22 5.32 15.54 55.26
N SER A 23 5.81 14.34 55.59
CA SER A 23 6.05 13.27 54.61
C SER A 23 4.79 12.50 54.20
N ALA A 24 3.77 12.45 55.06
CA ALA A 24 2.53 11.69 54.80
C ALA A 24 1.60 12.41 53.81
N LEU A 25 1.47 13.74 53.91
CA LEU A 25 0.69 14.57 52.99
C LEU A 25 1.32 14.59 51.59
N ARG A 26 2.64 14.75 51.48
CA ARG A 26 3.36 14.73 50.19
C ARG A 26 3.23 13.40 49.46
N ARG A 27 3.26 12.28 50.19
CA ARG A 27 3.01 10.94 49.61
C ARG A 27 1.58 10.75 49.12
N ARG A 28 0.58 11.38 49.75
CA ARG A 28 -0.81 11.35 49.26
C ARG A 28 -1.00 12.20 47.99
N GLN A 29 -0.39 13.38 47.94
CA GLN A 29 -0.42 14.26 46.76
C GLN A 29 0.27 13.63 45.54
N LEU A 30 1.33 12.84 45.74
CA LEU A 30 2.00 12.10 44.66
C LEU A 30 1.14 10.94 44.14
N LYS A 31 0.39 10.26 45.01
CA LYS A 31 -0.52 9.19 44.60
C LYS A 31 -1.71 9.72 43.80
N THR A 32 -2.29 10.85 44.22
CA THR A 32 -3.40 11.47 43.48
C THR A 32 -2.95 12.01 42.13
N ALA A 33 -1.78 12.65 42.06
CA ALA A 33 -1.19 13.09 40.79
C ALA A 33 -0.89 11.92 39.83
N ALA A 34 -0.40 10.79 40.34
CA ALA A 34 -0.14 9.60 39.53
C ALA A 34 -1.43 9.00 38.95
N VAL A 35 -2.50 8.92 39.73
CA VAL A 35 -3.81 8.40 39.26
C VAL A 35 -4.41 9.34 38.21
N LEU A 36 -4.37 10.65 38.43
CA LEU A 36 -4.82 11.64 37.45
C LEU A 36 -4.04 11.55 36.13
N GLY A 37 -2.71 11.42 36.22
CA GLY A 37 -1.86 11.22 35.05
C GLY A 37 -2.24 9.96 34.27
N PHE A 38 -2.48 8.84 34.95
CA PHE A 38 -2.87 7.59 34.30
C PHE A 38 -4.23 7.68 33.61
N VAL A 39 -5.20 8.37 34.21
CA VAL A 39 -6.53 8.61 33.61
C VAL A 39 -6.40 9.46 32.35
N VAL A 40 -5.61 10.54 32.39
CA VAL A 40 -5.38 11.41 31.22
C VAL A 40 -4.69 10.65 30.10
N ILE A 41 -3.67 9.85 30.40
CA ILE A 41 -2.98 9.02 29.39
C ILE A 41 -3.96 8.00 28.79
N SER A 42 -4.78 7.35 29.61
CA SER A 42 -5.77 6.37 29.14
C SER A 42 -6.82 7.01 28.22
N ILE A 43 -7.28 8.22 28.56
CA ILE A 43 -8.20 9.00 27.72
C ILE A 43 -7.53 9.40 26.40
N LEU A 44 -6.29 9.89 26.44
CA LEU A 44 -5.54 10.24 25.23
C LEU A 44 -5.31 9.03 24.31
N LEU A 45 -5.04 7.87 24.88
CA LEU A 45 -4.90 6.61 24.13
C LEU A 45 -6.24 6.11 23.58
N PHE A 46 -7.33 6.28 24.32
CA PHE A 46 -8.67 5.90 23.86
C PHE A 46 -9.14 6.81 22.73
N ILE A 47 -8.90 8.12 22.85
CA ILE A 47 -9.14 9.12 21.80
C ILE A 47 -8.29 8.81 20.57
N SER A 48 -6.99 8.54 20.74
CA SER A 48 -6.15 8.16 19.59
C SER A 48 -6.62 6.86 18.95
N HIS A 49 -7.15 5.90 19.72
CA HIS A 49 -7.73 4.67 19.17
C HIS A 49 -9.06 4.90 18.45
N LEU A 50 -9.88 5.87 18.89
CA LEU A 50 -11.13 6.24 18.22
C LEU A 50 -10.89 7.02 16.93
N PHE A 51 -9.85 7.85 16.87
CA PHE A 51 -9.46 8.61 15.68
C PHE A 51 -8.42 7.88 14.80
N SER A 52 -7.91 6.74 15.24
CA SER A 52 -7.09 5.84 14.43
C SER A 52 -7.99 5.14 13.41
N SER A 53 -8.33 5.85 12.34
CA SER A 53 -8.74 5.23 11.08
C SER A 53 -7.62 4.27 10.67
N GLY A 54 -7.88 2.97 10.86
CA GLY A 54 -6.90 1.91 10.77
C GLY A 54 -5.93 2.02 9.60
N SER A 55 -4.70 2.44 9.90
CA SER A 55 -3.52 2.12 9.13
C SER A 55 -3.07 0.71 9.54
N GLN A 56 -3.83 -0.31 9.12
CA GLN A 56 -3.27 -1.66 9.06
C GLN A 56 -2.33 -1.71 7.86
N SER A 57 -1.15 -1.12 8.00
CA SER A 57 -0.02 -1.42 7.14
C SER A 57 0.53 -2.76 7.58
N THR A 58 -0.08 -3.85 7.14
CA THR A 58 0.59 -5.15 7.09
C THR A 58 1.68 -5.08 6.01
N SER A 59 2.75 -4.33 6.28
CA SER A 59 3.96 -4.33 5.47
C SER A 59 4.85 -5.48 5.93
N VAL A 60 4.62 -6.66 5.36
CA VAL A 60 5.62 -7.72 5.32
C VAL A 60 6.74 -7.21 4.40
N ALA A 61 7.76 -6.56 4.99
CA ALA A 61 9.10 -6.28 4.44
C ALA A 61 9.28 -5.79 2.97
N GLY A 62 8.22 -5.46 2.23
CA GLY A 62 8.28 -5.30 0.78
C GLY A 62 7.03 -4.66 0.19
N GLY A 63 6.73 -3.42 0.60
CA GLY A 63 5.77 -2.52 -0.08
C GLY A 63 4.33 -3.04 -0.27
N PRO A 64 3.43 -2.19 -0.82
CA PRO A 64 2.11 -2.65 -1.25
C PRO A 64 2.25 -3.49 -2.53
N LYS A 65 1.55 -4.63 -2.61
CA LYS A 65 1.63 -5.52 -3.78
C LYS A 65 1.11 -4.87 -5.07
N VAL A 66 0.11 -3.99 -4.96
CA VAL A 66 -0.54 -3.28 -6.07
C VAL A 66 -0.63 -1.79 -5.75
N VAL A 67 -0.22 -0.97 -6.73
CA VAL A 67 -0.38 0.49 -6.70
C VAL A 67 -1.38 0.89 -7.79
N LEU A 68 -2.46 1.55 -7.40
CA LEU A 68 -3.46 2.12 -8.30
C LEU A 68 -2.99 3.53 -8.69
N VAL A 69 -2.70 3.73 -9.97
CA VAL A 69 -2.20 5.01 -10.50
C VAL A 69 -3.34 5.73 -11.20
N THR A 70 -3.66 6.95 -10.78
CA THR A 70 -4.68 7.78 -11.44
C THR A 70 -4.10 9.15 -11.71
N VAL A 71 -4.10 9.57 -12.99
CA VAL A 71 -3.71 10.91 -13.38
C VAL A 71 -4.95 11.79 -13.49
N LEU A 72 -4.92 12.92 -12.79
CA LEU A 72 -6.03 13.85 -12.68
C LEU A 72 -5.64 15.15 -13.38
N ASP A 73 -6.51 15.67 -14.24
CA ASP A 73 -6.30 16.96 -14.89
C ASP A 73 -7.26 17.98 -14.31
N GLU A 74 -6.78 18.72 -13.31
CA GLU A 74 -7.52 19.78 -12.59
C GLU A 74 -8.00 20.91 -13.51
N GLN A 75 -7.39 21.07 -14.69
CA GLN A 75 -7.84 22.08 -15.66
C GLN A 75 -9.03 21.61 -16.50
N SER A 76 -9.21 20.29 -16.65
CA SER A 76 -10.27 19.71 -17.50
C SER A 76 -11.42 19.10 -16.69
N LEU A 77 -11.16 18.68 -15.45
CA LEU A 77 -12.11 18.02 -14.58
C LEU A 77 -12.52 18.96 -13.45
N SER A 78 -13.81 18.94 -13.07
CA SER A 78 -14.28 19.72 -11.93
C SER A 78 -13.82 19.11 -10.60
N ASP A 79 -13.62 19.96 -9.58
CA ASP A 79 -13.19 19.53 -8.25
C ASP A 79 -14.12 18.48 -7.64
N GLY A 80 -15.43 18.67 -7.79
CA GLY A 80 -16.43 17.71 -7.31
C GLY A 80 -16.34 16.35 -8.01
N TYR A 81 -15.97 16.32 -9.30
CA TYR A 81 -15.73 15.07 -10.01
C TYR A 81 -14.45 14.39 -9.53
N ILE A 82 -13.36 15.16 -9.40
CA ILE A 82 -12.08 14.66 -8.89
C ILE A 82 -12.24 14.04 -7.50
N GLN A 83 -12.95 14.71 -6.59
CA GLN A 83 -13.22 14.20 -5.24
C GLN A 83 -13.97 12.87 -5.27
N ARG A 84 -15.01 12.74 -6.10
CA ARG A 84 -15.77 11.48 -6.25
C ARG A 84 -14.90 10.33 -6.78
N ILE A 85 -14.02 10.62 -7.74
CA ILE A 85 -13.07 9.63 -8.26
C ILE A 85 -12.06 9.22 -7.19
N LYS A 86 -11.47 10.19 -6.47
CA LYS A 86 -10.54 9.90 -5.37
C LYS A 86 -11.21 9.01 -4.31
N GLN A 87 -12.41 9.37 -3.87
CA GLN A 87 -13.17 8.59 -2.90
C GLN A 87 -13.43 7.15 -3.39
N ASN A 88 -13.84 6.96 -4.65
CA ASN A 88 -14.04 5.62 -5.20
C ASN A 88 -12.76 4.77 -5.16
N ARG A 89 -11.60 5.36 -5.46
CA ARG A 89 -10.31 4.66 -5.41
C ARG A 89 -9.84 4.41 -3.99
N GLU A 90 -10.02 5.35 -3.09
CA GLU A 90 -9.68 5.23 -1.67
C GLU A 90 -10.47 4.12 -1.00
N ASP A 91 -11.79 4.09 -1.22
CA ASP A 91 -12.66 3.04 -0.69
C ASP A 91 -12.26 1.65 -1.20
N TYR A 92 -11.90 1.54 -2.48
CA TYR A 92 -11.45 0.29 -3.06
C TYR A 92 -10.08 -0.14 -2.54
N ALA A 93 -9.11 0.78 -2.51
CA ALA A 93 -7.77 0.50 -2.04
C ALA A 93 -7.75 0.09 -0.56
N LYS A 94 -8.53 0.78 0.28
CA LYS A 94 -8.68 0.47 1.71
C LYS A 94 -9.23 -0.94 1.94
N ARG A 95 -10.16 -1.41 1.11
CA ARG A 95 -10.74 -2.76 1.24
C ARG A 95 -9.75 -3.87 0.91
N HIS A 96 -8.86 -3.65 -0.06
CA HIS A 96 -7.96 -4.69 -0.59
C HIS A 96 -6.50 -4.53 -0.15
N GLY A 97 -6.18 -3.53 0.66
CA GLY A 97 -4.81 -3.23 1.08
C GLY A 97 -3.92 -2.75 -0.08
N TYR A 98 -4.51 -2.08 -1.06
CA TYR A 98 -3.78 -1.46 -2.16
C TYR A 98 -3.34 -0.04 -1.81
N LEU A 99 -2.40 0.50 -2.58
CA LEU A 99 -1.97 1.88 -2.44
C LEU A 99 -2.51 2.73 -3.60
N ASN A 100 -3.01 3.92 -3.31
CA ASN A 100 -3.37 4.89 -4.35
C ASN A 100 -2.23 5.87 -4.58
N PHE A 101 -1.94 6.14 -5.85
CA PHE A 101 -1.06 7.20 -6.30
C PHE A 101 -1.84 8.12 -7.24
N PHE A 102 -2.13 9.33 -6.75
CA PHE A 102 -2.79 10.38 -7.53
C PHE A 102 -1.74 11.36 -8.05
N ALA A 103 -1.68 11.51 -9.36
CA ALA A 103 -0.75 12.41 -10.03
C ALA A 103 -1.52 13.57 -10.66
N SER A 104 -1.01 14.79 -10.58
CA SER A 104 -1.60 15.92 -11.30
C SER A 104 -0.99 16.05 -12.69
N THR A 105 -1.81 16.27 -13.70
CA THR A 105 -1.35 16.38 -15.10
C THR A 105 -0.39 17.55 -15.26
N SER A 106 -0.61 18.65 -14.54
CA SER A 106 0.21 19.87 -14.58
C SER A 106 1.68 19.62 -14.22
N GLU A 107 1.96 18.65 -13.35
CA GLU A 107 3.33 18.27 -12.94
C GLU A 107 4.15 17.69 -14.11
N TYR A 108 3.48 17.07 -15.08
CA TYR A 108 4.14 16.35 -16.17
C TYR A 108 4.13 17.11 -17.50
N VAL A 109 3.35 18.19 -17.62
CA VAL A 109 3.33 19.08 -18.80
C VAL A 109 4.74 19.50 -19.25
N PRO A 110 5.68 19.90 -18.35
CA PRO A 110 7.01 20.31 -18.78
C PRO A 110 7.85 19.20 -19.44
N VAL A 111 7.52 17.93 -19.20
CA VAL A 111 8.28 16.76 -19.69
C VAL A 111 7.67 16.20 -20.99
N LEU A 112 6.48 16.66 -21.37
CA LEU A 112 5.70 16.09 -22.47
C LEU A 112 6.18 16.51 -23.87
N ASN A 113 7.03 17.54 -24.02
CA ASN A 113 7.57 17.99 -25.31
C ASN A 113 6.49 18.06 -26.42
N ASP A 114 5.47 18.89 -26.22
CA ASP A 114 4.30 19.07 -27.10
C ASP A 114 3.39 17.83 -27.30
N ALA A 115 3.64 16.73 -26.58
CA ALA A 115 2.73 15.59 -26.59
C ALA A 115 1.37 15.93 -25.91
N PRO A 116 0.28 15.23 -26.30
CA PRO A 116 -1.03 15.44 -25.69
C PRO A 116 -1.01 15.22 -24.18
N ARG A 117 -1.79 15.98 -23.42
CA ARG A 117 -1.87 15.88 -21.94
C ARG A 117 -2.20 14.47 -21.43
N SER A 118 -2.90 13.65 -22.21
CA SER A 118 -3.19 12.25 -21.87
C SER A 118 -1.93 11.39 -21.71
N TRP A 119 -0.82 11.78 -22.35
CA TRP A 119 0.48 11.11 -22.22
C TRP A 119 1.13 11.33 -20.86
N ALA A 120 0.62 12.25 -20.01
CA ALA A 120 1.06 12.41 -18.62
C ALA A 120 0.94 11.11 -17.79
N SER A 121 0.09 10.18 -18.23
CA SER A 121 0.00 8.83 -17.66
C SER A 121 1.33 8.07 -17.64
N ILE A 122 2.15 8.19 -18.67
CA ILE A 122 3.44 7.48 -18.78
C ILE A 122 4.45 7.95 -17.71
N PRO A 123 4.83 9.24 -17.65
CA PRO A 123 5.75 9.71 -16.62
C PRO A 123 5.15 9.60 -15.22
N ALA A 124 3.83 9.71 -15.03
CA ALA A 124 3.19 9.47 -13.74
C ALA A 124 3.32 8.02 -13.26
N VAL A 125 3.10 7.03 -14.14
CA VAL A 125 3.34 5.62 -13.80
C VAL A 125 4.81 5.38 -13.48
N ARG A 126 5.73 5.95 -14.28
CA ARG A 126 7.17 5.87 -13.99
C ARG A 126 7.51 6.46 -12.62
N HIS A 127 6.95 7.62 -12.28
CA HIS A 127 7.12 8.25 -10.97
C HIS A 127 6.62 7.34 -9.84
N ALA A 128 5.43 6.74 -9.98
CA ALA A 128 4.93 5.77 -9.02
C ALA A 128 5.88 4.57 -8.85
N MET A 129 6.44 4.04 -9.95
CA MET A 129 7.40 2.93 -9.90
C MET A 129 8.68 3.30 -9.16
N THR A 130 9.15 4.54 -9.27
CA THR A 130 10.32 5.01 -8.52
C THR A 130 10.05 5.18 -7.03
N LEU A 131 8.84 5.59 -6.65
CA LEU A 131 8.44 5.75 -5.24
C LEU A 131 8.19 4.42 -4.55
N TYR A 132 7.69 3.41 -5.29
CA TYR A 132 7.30 2.12 -4.74
C TYR A 132 8.02 0.95 -5.42
N PRO A 133 9.36 0.87 -5.34
CA PRO A 133 10.14 -0.15 -6.05
C PRO A 133 9.85 -1.60 -5.63
N GLY A 134 9.26 -1.81 -4.45
CA GLY A 134 8.86 -3.13 -3.95
C GLY A 134 7.50 -3.63 -4.45
N SER A 135 6.74 -2.82 -5.18
CA SER A 135 5.41 -3.18 -5.66
C SER A 135 5.47 -4.09 -6.89
N THR A 136 4.61 -5.12 -6.93
CA THR A 136 4.58 -6.09 -8.04
C THR A 136 3.80 -5.56 -9.24
N TYR A 137 2.71 -4.84 -9.00
CA TYR A 137 1.81 -4.37 -10.05
C TYR A 137 1.51 -2.89 -9.91
N PHE A 138 1.51 -2.19 -11.04
CA PHE A 138 1.06 -0.81 -11.18
C PHE A 138 -0.14 -0.82 -12.11
N PHE A 139 -1.31 -0.49 -11.58
CA PHE A 139 -2.56 -0.52 -12.32
C PHE A 139 -3.04 0.89 -12.58
N HIS A 140 -2.80 1.37 -13.80
CA HIS A 140 -3.27 2.69 -14.24
C HIS A 140 -4.77 2.66 -14.48
N LEU A 141 -5.49 3.56 -13.83
CA LEU A 141 -6.91 3.79 -14.00
C LEU A 141 -7.14 5.21 -14.51
N SER A 142 -7.84 5.31 -15.64
CA SER A 142 -8.30 6.59 -16.17
C SER A 142 -9.17 7.32 -15.13
N PRO A 143 -9.12 8.67 -15.07
CA PRO A 143 -10.05 9.46 -14.26
C PRO A 143 -11.51 9.21 -14.65
N HIS A 144 -11.78 8.76 -15.87
CA HIS A 144 -13.13 8.43 -16.37
C HIS A 144 -13.59 7.00 -16.08
N ALA A 145 -12.73 6.15 -15.52
CA ALA A 145 -13.11 4.80 -15.13
C ALA A 145 -13.72 4.81 -13.71
N LEU A 146 -14.75 3.99 -13.46
CA LEU A 146 -15.35 3.85 -12.13
C LEU A 146 -15.29 2.38 -11.68
N ILE A 147 -14.85 2.15 -10.45
CA ILE A 147 -14.86 0.81 -9.86
C ILE A 147 -16.26 0.57 -9.32
N MET A 148 -17.05 -0.21 -10.07
CA MET A 148 -18.46 -0.47 -9.76
C MET A 148 -18.66 -1.58 -8.74
N ASN A 149 -17.78 -2.59 -8.74
CA ASN A 149 -17.82 -3.68 -7.76
C ASN A 149 -16.62 -3.59 -6.81
N PRO A 150 -16.78 -3.01 -5.61
CA PRO A 150 -15.67 -2.82 -4.68
C PRO A 150 -15.26 -4.11 -3.95
N THR A 151 -16.06 -5.18 -4.03
CA THR A 151 -15.82 -6.44 -3.30
C THR A 151 -14.84 -7.36 -4.01
N LEU A 152 -14.67 -7.21 -5.33
CA LEU A 152 -13.80 -8.07 -6.13
C LEU A 152 -12.34 -7.59 -6.09
N PRO A 153 -11.37 -8.42 -5.64
CA PRO A 153 -9.97 -8.05 -5.65
C PRO A 153 -9.39 -8.12 -7.06
N LEU A 154 -8.67 -7.07 -7.46
CA LEU A 154 -8.01 -6.95 -8.75
C LEU A 154 -7.02 -8.10 -9.00
N THR A 155 -6.30 -8.51 -7.95
CA THR A 155 -5.32 -9.59 -8.00
C THR A 155 -5.94 -10.92 -8.44
N SER A 156 -7.09 -11.29 -7.85
CA SER A 156 -7.77 -12.54 -8.16
C SER A 156 -8.55 -12.53 -9.48
N HIS A 157 -8.95 -11.34 -9.92
CA HIS A 157 -9.87 -11.19 -11.05
C HIS A 157 -9.14 -10.97 -12.38
N VAL A 158 -8.09 -10.14 -12.37
CA VAL A 158 -7.41 -9.69 -13.60
C VAL A 158 -5.91 -10.02 -13.59
N LEU A 159 -5.22 -9.82 -12.47
CA LEU A 159 -3.75 -9.93 -12.43
C LEU A 159 -3.22 -11.35 -12.26
N ASP A 160 -4.06 -12.30 -11.84
CA ASP A 160 -3.66 -13.71 -11.76
C ASP A 160 -3.61 -14.32 -13.16
N TYR A 161 -2.42 -14.78 -13.54
CA TYR A 161 -2.17 -15.44 -14.82
C TYR A 161 -3.12 -16.61 -15.08
N LYS A 162 -3.42 -17.45 -14.06
CA LYS A 162 -4.31 -18.61 -14.26
C LYS A 162 -5.73 -18.17 -14.59
N LYS A 163 -6.20 -17.11 -13.92
CA LYS A 163 -7.52 -16.55 -14.19
C LYS A 163 -7.56 -15.91 -15.57
N LEU A 164 -6.55 -15.09 -15.90
CA LEU A 164 -6.44 -14.45 -17.20
C LEU A 164 -6.40 -15.49 -18.34
N ASP A 165 -5.61 -16.55 -18.16
CA ASP A 165 -5.51 -17.65 -19.13
C ASP A 165 -6.84 -18.38 -19.34
N SER A 166 -7.67 -18.49 -18.29
CA SER A 166 -9.02 -19.08 -18.41
C SER A 166 -10.02 -18.17 -19.13
N LEU A 167 -9.84 -16.85 -19.03
CA LEU A 167 -10.74 -15.84 -19.63
C LEU A 167 -10.33 -15.46 -21.05
N MET A 168 -9.06 -15.65 -21.38
CA MET A 168 -8.50 -15.25 -22.66
C MET A 168 -9.08 -16.10 -23.78
N ILE A 169 -9.54 -15.42 -24.83
CA ILE A 169 -10.01 -16.05 -26.05
C ILE A 169 -8.78 -16.58 -26.79
N LYS A 170 -8.74 -17.88 -27.10
CA LYS A 170 -7.59 -18.57 -27.69
C LYS A 170 -7.92 -19.20 -29.02
N ASP A 171 -6.89 -19.47 -29.82
CA ASP A 171 -6.97 -20.13 -31.13
C ASP A 171 -7.89 -19.42 -32.16
N ILE A 172 -8.11 -18.10 -32.03
CA ILE A 172 -8.87 -17.30 -33.02
C ILE A 172 -7.92 -16.74 -34.10
N PRO A 173 -8.29 -16.83 -35.39
CA PRO A 173 -7.51 -16.26 -36.48
C PRO A 173 -7.44 -14.73 -36.37
N VAL A 174 -6.23 -14.18 -36.50
CA VAL A 174 -6.00 -12.71 -36.45
C VAL A 174 -6.59 -12.02 -37.67
N VAL A 175 -6.68 -12.72 -38.81
CA VAL A 175 -7.30 -12.23 -40.04
C VAL A 175 -8.47 -13.18 -40.39
N PRO A 176 -9.72 -12.73 -40.33
CA PRO A 176 -10.86 -13.53 -40.79
C PRO A 176 -10.85 -13.73 -42.32
N PRO A 177 -11.43 -14.81 -42.87
CA PRO A 177 -12.16 -15.88 -42.18
C PRO A 177 -11.25 -17.02 -41.66
N ASP A 178 -10.14 -17.31 -42.34
CA ASP A 178 -9.20 -18.39 -42.00
C ASP A 178 -7.75 -17.90 -42.12
N SER A 179 -7.12 -17.56 -41.00
CA SER A 179 -5.70 -17.23 -40.93
C SER A 179 -4.88 -18.33 -40.27
N VAL A 180 -3.70 -18.59 -40.84
CA VAL A 180 -2.67 -19.45 -40.23
C VAL A 180 -2.15 -18.84 -38.93
N ILE A 181 -2.16 -17.51 -38.83
CA ILE A 181 -1.75 -16.78 -37.64
C ILE A 181 -2.96 -16.66 -36.72
N LYS A 182 -2.89 -17.38 -35.60
CA LYS A 182 -3.89 -17.34 -34.53
C LYS A 182 -3.35 -16.55 -33.35
N ASN A 183 -4.26 -16.09 -32.50
CA ASN A 183 -3.90 -15.52 -31.21
C ASN A 183 -3.35 -16.60 -30.25
N VAL A 184 -3.24 -16.26 -28.97
CA VAL A 184 -2.53 -17.08 -27.97
C VAL A 184 -2.94 -18.56 -28.02
N GLN A 185 -1.92 -19.42 -28.12
CA GLN A 185 -2.07 -20.87 -28.23
C GLN A 185 -2.34 -21.48 -26.85
N PRO A 186 -3.30 -22.41 -26.70
CA PRO A 186 -3.50 -23.11 -25.43
C PRO A 186 -2.28 -23.96 -25.04
N PRO A 187 -1.95 -24.02 -23.73
CA PRO A 187 -0.86 -24.86 -23.24
C PRO A 187 -1.15 -26.34 -23.57
N GLY A 188 -0.19 -27.02 -24.21
CA GLY A 188 -0.30 -28.44 -24.59
C GLY A 188 -0.34 -28.72 -26.10
N ARG A 189 -0.58 -27.71 -26.95
CA ARG A 189 -0.37 -27.83 -28.41
C ARG A 189 1.05 -27.40 -28.78
N LYS A 190 2.07 -28.15 -28.35
CA LYS A 190 3.42 -28.01 -28.91
C LYS A 190 3.40 -28.57 -30.33
N GLY A 191 3.42 -27.67 -31.31
CA GLY A 191 3.76 -27.90 -32.71
C GLY A 191 3.37 -29.26 -33.28
N ARG A 192 2.18 -29.34 -33.89
CA ARG A 192 2.08 -30.22 -35.07
C ARG A 192 3.03 -29.62 -36.09
N ARG A 193 4.21 -30.26 -36.25
CA ARG A 193 5.07 -30.04 -37.42
C ARG A 193 4.16 -30.04 -38.62
N PHE A 194 4.20 -28.96 -39.39
CA PHE A 194 3.64 -28.97 -40.72
C PHE A 194 4.48 -29.96 -41.52
N ASP A 195 4.03 -31.21 -41.57
CA ASP A 195 4.52 -32.15 -42.55
C ASP A 195 4.13 -31.56 -43.90
N HIS A 196 5.11 -30.98 -44.59
CA HIS A 196 4.97 -30.53 -45.97
C HIS A 196 4.61 -31.75 -46.82
N HIS A 197 3.31 -31.96 -47.04
CA HIS A 197 2.84 -32.88 -48.06
C HIS A 197 3.05 -32.19 -49.42
N PRO A 198 3.94 -32.68 -50.31
CA PRO A 198 4.27 -32.00 -51.54
C PRO A 198 3.19 -32.31 -52.59
N ARG A 199 2.04 -31.63 -52.53
CA ARG A 199 0.95 -31.74 -53.52
C ARG A 199 0.88 -30.52 -54.46
N TRP A 200 2.04 -30.01 -54.89
CA TRP A 200 2.12 -28.87 -55.81
C TRP A 200 2.74 -29.21 -57.17
N ARG A 201 2.68 -30.47 -57.61
CA ARG A 201 3.24 -30.91 -58.91
C ARG A 201 2.23 -31.54 -59.89
N GLU A 202 0.97 -31.08 -59.90
CA GLU A 202 -0.03 -31.63 -60.84
C GLU A 202 -0.83 -30.61 -61.67
N PHE A 203 -0.49 -29.33 -61.65
CA PHE A 203 -1.16 -28.36 -62.55
C PHE A 203 -0.15 -27.49 -63.30
N MET A 204 0.38 -28.03 -64.40
CA MET A 204 0.86 -27.25 -65.54
C MET A 204 0.54 -28.04 -66.82
N PRO A 205 -0.37 -27.55 -67.70
CA PRO A 205 -0.48 -28.06 -69.06
C PRO A 205 0.69 -27.52 -69.91
N ARG A 206 1.19 -28.37 -70.82
CA ARG A 206 2.15 -28.02 -71.86
C ARG A 206 1.49 -27.22 -72.98
#